data_AF-A0A946C0I0-F1
#
_entry.id   AF-A0A946C0I0-F1
#
_cell.length_a   1.000
_cell.length_b   1.000
_cell.length_c   1.000
_cell.angle_alpha   90.00
_cell.angle_beta   90.00
_cell.angle_gamma   90.00
#
_symmetry.space_group_name_H-M   'P 1'
#
loop_
_entity.id
_entity.type
_entity.pdbx_description
1 polymer ?
#
loop_
_entity_poly.entity_id
_entity_poly.type
_entity_poly.pdbx_seq_one_letter_code
_entity_poly.pdbx_strand_id
1 'polypeptide(L)'
;SGYEMRMMQFLLSNPELMLYHNEPILKNGEIVGHLTSGTYSHTLGGAVGLGYVTCLPNESHEDILSAEYTIEVEGVIEKASASLKPMYDPLNKKIRV
;
A
#
# COMPACT_ATOMS: atom_id res chain seq x y z
N SER A 1 13.44 -10.79 15.66
CA SER A 1 12.32 -9.86 15.88
C SER A 1 12.11 -9.07 14.60
N GLY A 2 10.90 -9.08 14.05
CA GLY A 2 10.56 -8.19 12.92
C GLY A 2 10.39 -6.75 13.40
N TYR A 3 10.49 -5.79 12.48
CA TYR A 3 10.17 -4.38 12.76
C TYR A 3 8.67 -4.24 13.11
N GLU A 4 8.36 -3.37 14.06
CA GLU A 4 6.98 -3.08 14.52
C GLU A 4 6.13 -2.40 13.43
N MET A 5 6.78 -1.78 12.45
CA MET A 5 6.15 -1.17 11.28
C MET A 5 6.89 -1.55 10.01
N ARG A 6 6.17 -1.60 8.89
CA ARG A 6 6.74 -1.85 7.56
C ARG A 6 6.24 -0.86 6.53
N MET A 7 7.16 -0.33 5.72
CA MET A 7 6.81 0.45 4.54
C MET A 7 6.20 -0.47 3.48
N MET A 8 5.06 -0.08 2.93
CA MET A 8 4.35 -0.80 1.88
C MET A 8 3.91 0.16 0.77
N GLN A 9 3.69 -0.41 -0.42
CA GLN A 9 3.04 0.28 -1.54
C GLN A 9 1.59 -0.16 -1.63
N PHE A 10 0.72 0.79 -1.97
CA PHE A 10 -0.71 0.57 -2.17
C PHE A 10 -1.10 1.08 -3.55
N LEU A 11 -1.93 0.34 -4.27
CA LEU A 11 -2.51 0.75 -5.55
C LEU A 11 -4.02 0.64 -5.43
N LEU A 12 -4.73 1.76 -5.59
CA LEU A 12 -6.20 1.76 -5.56
C LEU A 12 -6.75 0.99 -6.76
N SER A 13 -7.86 0.29 -6.54
CA SER A 13 -8.54 -0.47 -7.59
C SER A 13 -9.37 0.44 -8.50
N ASN A 14 -9.86 1.55 -7.96
CA ASN A 14 -10.56 2.60 -8.71
C ASN A 14 -9.56 3.60 -9.33
N PRO A 15 -9.47 3.69 -10.68
CA PRO A 15 -8.54 4.59 -11.36
C PRO A 15 -8.95 6.07 -11.30
N GLU A 16 -10.19 6.37 -10.92
CA GLU A 16 -10.69 7.76 -10.86
C GLU A 16 -10.37 8.44 -9.53
N LEU A 17 -9.97 7.67 -8.51
CA LEU A 17 -9.60 8.21 -7.21
C LEU A 17 -8.15 8.67 -7.18
N MET A 18 -7.91 9.75 -6.45
CA MET A 18 -6.60 10.36 -6.27
C MET A 18 -6.20 10.32 -4.81
N LEU A 19 -4.92 10.05 -4.57
CA LEU A 19 -4.31 10.10 -3.25
C LEU A 19 -3.53 11.41 -3.12
N TYR A 20 -3.66 12.05 -1.97
CA TYR A 20 -3.05 13.33 -1.67
C TYR A 20 -2.00 13.15 -0.57
N HIS A 21 -2.41 12.83 0.66
CA HIS A 21 -1.55 12.60 1.82
C HIS A 21 -2.40 12.23 3.06
N ASN A 22 -1.83 11.45 3.98
CA ASN A 22 -2.42 11.08 5.28
C ASN A 22 -3.73 10.28 5.21
N GLU A 23 -4.03 9.65 4.09
CA GLU A 23 -5.16 8.74 3.99
C GLU A 23 -4.98 7.54 4.95
N PRO A 24 -5.98 7.21 5.78
CA PRO A 24 -5.93 6.03 6.65
C PRO A 24 -5.72 4.75 5.84
N ILE A 25 -4.80 3.91 6.31
CA ILE A 25 -4.62 2.55 5.79
C ILE A 25 -5.37 1.60 6.71
N LEU A 26 -6.34 0.89 6.15
CA LEU A 26 -7.10 -0.11 6.87
C LEU A 26 -6.63 -1.51 6.45
N LYS A 27 -6.48 -2.39 7.43
CA LYS A 27 -6.21 -3.82 7.25
C LYS A 27 -7.31 -4.61 7.93
N ASN A 28 -8.08 -5.36 7.14
CA ASN A 28 -9.27 -6.07 7.60
C ASN A 28 -10.27 -5.16 8.34
N GLY A 29 -10.40 -3.91 7.90
CA GLY A 29 -11.30 -2.91 8.48
C GLY A 29 -10.75 -2.11 9.66
N GLU A 30 -9.56 -2.43 10.16
CA GLU A 30 -8.92 -1.72 11.27
C GLU A 30 -7.84 -0.77 10.75
N ILE A 31 -7.78 0.46 11.30
CA ILE A 31 -6.74 1.43 10.93
C ILE A 31 -5.39 0.96 11.49
N VAL A 32 -4.43 0.74 10.60
CA VAL A 32 -3.09 0.22 10.92
C VAL A 32 -1.96 1.17 10.49
N GLY A 33 -2.30 2.35 9.97
CA GLY A 33 -1.34 3.33 9.50
C GLY A 33 -1.98 4.43 8.67
N HIS A 34 -1.15 5.20 7.98
CA HIS A 34 -1.57 6.22 7.01
C HIS A 34 -0.57 6.30 5.85
N LEU A 35 -1.03 6.82 4.72
CA LEU A 35 -0.17 7.10 3.59
C LEU A 35 0.72 8.31 3.86
N THR A 36 2.02 8.14 3.65
CA THR A 36 3.03 9.21 3.75
C THR A 36 3.23 9.92 2.41
N SER A 37 2.84 9.30 1.31
CA SER A 37 2.83 9.93 -0.03
C SER A 37 1.80 9.25 -0.93
N GLY A 38 1.27 10.03 -1.86
CA GLY A 38 0.33 9.58 -2.89
C GLY A 38 0.68 10.20 -4.25
N THR A 39 0.47 9.46 -5.33
CA THR A 39 0.62 9.93 -6.71
C THR A 39 -0.24 9.10 -7.66
N TYR A 40 -0.37 9.52 -8.91
CA TYR A 40 -0.98 8.69 -9.95
C TYR A 40 0.11 7.99 -10.77
N SER A 41 0.04 6.66 -10.85
CA SER A 41 0.94 5.88 -11.70
C SER A 41 0.25 5.53 -13.01
N HIS A 42 0.57 6.26 -14.08
CA HIS A 42 0.06 5.92 -15.41
C HIS A 42 0.46 4.53 -15.88
N THR A 43 1.62 4.03 -15.45
CA THR A 43 2.08 2.68 -15.79
C THR A 43 1.28 1.59 -15.08
N LEU A 44 0.82 1.86 -13.86
CA LEU A 44 0.01 0.91 -13.07
C LEU A 44 -1.50 1.16 -13.21
N GLY A 45 -1.89 2.27 -13.84
CA GLY A 45 -3.28 2.59 -14.16
C GLY A 45 -4.12 3.07 -12.99
N GLY A 46 -3.51 3.61 -11.94
CA GLY A 46 -4.25 4.06 -10.76
C GLY A 46 -3.40 4.86 -9.78
N ALA A 47 -4.06 5.37 -8.74
CA ALA A 47 -3.37 6.06 -7.65
C ALA A 47 -2.56 5.08 -6.80
N VAL A 48 -1.30 5.45 -6.56
CA VAL A 48 -0.32 4.70 -5.80
C VAL A 48 0.09 5.49 -4.57
N GLY A 49 0.06 4.83 -3.42
CA GLY A 49 0.48 5.38 -2.14
C GLY A 49 1.64 4.60 -1.52
N LEU A 50 2.45 5.29 -0.72
CA LEU A 50 3.38 4.65 0.21
C LEU A 50 2.93 4.95 1.63
N GLY A 51 3.06 3.98 2.52
CA GLY A 51 2.77 4.18 3.94
C GLY A 51 3.32 3.08 4.82
N TYR A 52 3.39 3.37 6.11
CA TYR A 52 3.83 2.39 7.12
C TYR A 52 2.62 1.68 7.71
N VAL A 53 2.70 0.35 7.79
CA VAL A 53 1.70 -0.52 8.42
C VAL A 53 2.28 -1.13 9.68
N THR A 54 1.56 -1.00 10.78
CA THR A 54 1.88 -1.69 12.04
C THR A 54 1.72 -3.20 11.86
N CYS A 55 2.73 -3.95 12.29
CA CYS A 55 2.78 -5.40 12.19
C CYS A 55 2.64 -6.06 13.56
N LEU A 56 1.97 -7.21 13.61
CA LEU A 56 1.92 -8.00 14.84
C LEU A 56 3.29 -8.64 15.14
N PRO A 57 3.60 -8.96 16.41
CA PRO A 57 4.81 -9.70 16.75
C PRO A 57 4.89 -11.02 15.96
N ASN A 58 6.00 -11.22 15.25
CA ASN A 58 6.28 -12.39 14.41
C ASN A 58 5.34 -12.58 13.20
N GLU A 59 4.62 -11.54 12.78
CA GLU A 59 3.82 -11.59 11.57
C GLU A 59 4.70 -11.80 10.33
N SER A 60 4.40 -12.85 9.56
CA SER A 60 5.17 -13.18 8.36
C SER A 60 4.80 -12.25 7.20
N HIS A 61 5.65 -12.19 6.16
CA HIS A 61 5.30 -11.44 4.94
C HIS A 61 4.08 -12.01 4.23
N GLU A 62 3.86 -13.33 4.33
CA GLU A 62 2.70 -13.98 3.74
C GLU A 62 1.41 -13.59 4.46
N ASP A 63 1.43 -13.58 5.80
CA ASP A 63 0.29 -13.13 6.62
C ASP A 63 -0.09 -11.69 6.28
N ILE A 64 0.92 -10.79 6.21
CA ILE A 64 0.73 -9.39 5.83
C ILE A 64 0.06 -9.30 4.46
N LEU A 65 0.58 -9.98 3.45
CA LEU A 65 0.08 -9.86 2.07
C LEU A 65 -1.24 -10.59 1.83
N SER A 66 -1.64 -11.50 2.71
CA SER A 66 -2.93 -12.22 2.63
C SER A 66 -4.12 -11.40 3.14
N ALA A 67 -3.87 -10.31 3.87
CA ALA A 67 -4.91 -9.48 4.45
C ALA A 67 -5.61 -8.60 3.40
N GLU A 68 -6.84 -8.18 3.71
CA GLU A 68 -7.53 -7.17 2.91
C GLU A 68 -7.03 -5.78 3.29
N TYR A 69 -6.55 -5.03 2.30
CA TYR A 69 -6.19 -3.64 2.46
C TYR A 69 -7.19 -2.73 1.77
N THR A 70 -7.62 -1.72 2.50
CA THR A 70 -8.41 -0.61 1.98
C THR A 70 -7.79 0.71 2.41
N ILE A 71 -8.03 1.76 1.63
CA ILE A 71 -7.60 3.11 1.90
C ILE A 71 -8.86 3.96 2.01
N GLU A 72 -8.97 4.74 3.07
CA GLU A 72 -10.05 5.72 3.18
C GLU A 72 -9.64 7.01 2.45
N VAL A 73 -10.37 7.34 1.39
CA VAL A 73 -10.16 8.54 0.57
C VAL A 73 -11.44 9.35 0.60
N GLU A 74 -11.39 10.55 1.17
CA GLU A 74 -12.54 11.47 1.25
C GLU A 74 -13.83 10.85 1.84
N GLY A 75 -13.68 9.96 2.82
CA GLY A 75 -14.80 9.25 3.46
C GLY A 75 -15.32 8.03 2.69
N VAL A 76 -14.65 7.64 1.59
CA VAL A 76 -14.91 6.42 0.84
C VAL A 76 -13.81 5.41 1.13
N ILE A 77 -14.20 4.19 1.53
CA ILE A 77 -13.27 3.08 1.73
C ILE A 77 -13.07 2.38 0.38
N GLU A 78 -11.88 2.56 -0.21
CA GLU A 78 -11.53 1.98 -1.51
C GLU A 78 -10.57 0.79 -1.34
N LYS A 79 -10.77 -0.26 -2.13
CA LYS A 79 -9.90 -1.44 -2.10
C LYS A 79 -8.53 -1.14 -2.72
N ALA A 80 -7.48 -1.57 -2.03
CA ALA A 80 -6.11 -1.40 -2.51
C ALA A 80 -5.37 -2.74 -2.61
N SER A 81 -4.61 -2.89 -3.68
CA SER A 81 -3.57 -3.93 -3.75
C SER A 81 -2.37 -3.47 -2.92
N ALA A 82 -1.81 -4.35 -2.10
CA ALA A 82 -0.67 -4.03 -1.24
C ALA A 82 0.59 -4.78 -1.69
N SER A 83 1.76 -4.15 -1.52
CA SER A 83 3.05 -4.77 -1.89
C SER A 83 4.18 -4.37 -0.94
N LEU A 84 4.99 -5.35 -0.54
CA LEU A 84 6.24 -5.15 0.21
C LEU A 84 7.45 -4.86 -0.69
N LYS A 85 7.27 -4.99 -2.01
CA LYS A 85 8.29 -4.73 -3.04
C LYS A 85 7.79 -3.65 -4.00
N PRO A 86 8.67 -3.05 -4.81
CA PRO A 86 8.23 -2.15 -5.88
C PRO A 86 7.17 -2.82 -6.75
N MET A 87 6.04 -2.14 -6.97
CA MET A 87 4.98 -2.64 -7.86
C MET A 87 5.42 -2.62 -9.33
N TYR A 88 6.36 -1.74 -9.68
CA TYR A 88 6.95 -1.66 -11.02
C TYR A 88 8.41 -2.11 -11.00
N ASP A 89 8.77 -2.94 -11.99
CA ASP A 89 10.09 -3.56 -12.17
C ASP A 89 10.73 -4.10 -10.87
N PRO A 90 10.06 -5.02 -10.14
CA PRO A 90 10.56 -5.52 -8.85
C PRO A 90 11.90 -6.26 -8.96
N LEU A 91 12.32 -6.66 -10.16
CA LEU A 91 13.56 -7.39 -10.41
C LEU A 91 14.67 -6.52 -11.01
N ASN A 92 14.45 -5.21 -11.13
CA ASN A 92 15.38 -4.24 -11.73
C ASN A 92 15.82 -4.61 -13.16
N LYS A 93 14.97 -5.28 -13.94
CA LYS A 93 15.30 -5.75 -15.29
C LYS A 93 15.44 -4.61 -16.28
N LYS A 94 14.85 -3.44 -16.02
CA LYS A 94 14.89 -2.29 -16.92
C LYS A 94 16.10 -1.38 -16.71
N ILE A 95 16.84 -1.56 -15.62
CA ILE A 95 17.99 -0.71 -15.25
C ILE A 95 19.31 -1.48 -15.36
N ARG A 96 19.29 -2.80 -15.16
CA ARG A 96 20.50 -3.63 -15.26
C ARG A 96 20.99 -3.72 -16.71
N VAL A 97 22.25 -3.32 -16.93
CA VAL A 97 23.03 -3.50 -18.17
C VAL A 97 23.86 -4.77 -18.06
#